data_AF-A0A7S3JJD8-F1
#
_entry.id   AF-A0A7S3JJD8-F1
#
_cell.length_a   1.000
_cell.length_b   1.000
_cell.length_c   1.000
_cell.angle_alpha   90.00
_cell.angle_beta   90.00
_cell.angle_gamma   90.00
#
_symmetry.space_group_name_H-M   'P 1'
#
loop_
_entity.id
_entity.type
_entity.pdbx_description
1 polymer ?
#
loop_
_entity_poly.entity_id
_entity_poly.type
_entity_poly.pdbx_seq_one_letter_code
_entity_poly.pdbx_strand_id
1 'polypeptide(L)'
;WDNISEEAITLIKQCLTVNQKKRITAAKALRSAWFTEVEKRKSVPLSDEVFESLISYRATSKLKREAMNILVKMTDDDEIEHLRETFRSIDTDSTGTIS
;
A
#
# COMPACT_ATOMS: atom_id res chain seq x y z
N TRP A 1 4.03 15.63 -18.59
CA TRP A 1 5.04 15.26 -17.56
C TRP A 1 4.75 16.01 -16.25
N ASP A 2 3.57 16.60 -16.13
CA ASP A 2 3.32 17.72 -15.21
C ASP A 2 3.03 17.29 -13.77
N ASN A 3 2.81 15.98 -13.53
CA ASN A 3 2.57 15.38 -12.22
C ASN A 3 3.66 14.37 -11.80
N ILE A 4 4.83 14.40 -12.43
CA ILE A 4 5.92 13.45 -12.14
C ILE A 4 7.00 14.17 -11.32
N SER A 5 7.48 13.55 -10.24
CA SER A 5 8.53 14.13 -9.40
C SER A 5 9.84 14.30 -10.18
N GLU A 6 10.56 15.38 -9.95
CA GLU A 6 11.78 15.71 -10.70
C GLU A 6 12.87 14.62 -10.55
N GLU A 7 12.87 13.92 -9.41
CA GLU A 7 13.76 12.81 -9.11
C GLU A 7 13.49 11.61 -10.05
N ALA A 8 12.21 11.35 -10.35
CA ALA A 8 11.79 10.29 -11.27
C ALA A 8 12.26 10.61 -12.70
N ILE A 9 12.06 11.86 -13.12
CA ILE A 9 12.48 12.34 -14.45
C ILE A 9 14.00 12.24 -14.58
N THR A 10 14.73 12.60 -13.52
CA THR A 10 16.20 12.55 -13.48
C THR A 10 16.71 11.12 -13.59
N LEU A 11 16.09 10.17 -12.89
CA LEU A 11 16.44 8.76 -12.98
C LEU A 11 16.18 8.20 -14.39
N ILE A 12 15.03 8.52 -14.99
CA ILE A 12 14.68 8.07 -16.35
C ILE A 12 15.70 8.59 -17.37
N LYS A 13 16.09 9.86 -17.28
CA LYS A 13 17.14 10.45 -18.14
C LYS A 13 18.48 9.73 -18.00
N GLN A 14 18.87 9.36 -16.78
CA GLN A 14 20.10 8.62 -16.53
C GLN A 14 20.04 7.18 -17.09
N CYS A 15 18.89 6.51 -16.98
CA CYS A 15 18.65 5.18 -17.55
C CYS A 15 18.62 5.18 -19.08
N LEU A 16 18.08 6.24 -19.70
CA LEU A 16 17.98 6.41 -21.16
C LEU A 16 19.20 7.09 -21.80
N THR A 17 20.33 7.19 -21.08
CA THR A 17 21.55 7.74 -21.64
C THR A 17 21.99 6.93 -22.88
N VAL A 18 22.09 7.62 -24.03
CA VAL A 18 22.43 7.03 -25.33
C VAL A 18 23.79 6.32 -25.29
N ASN A 19 24.77 6.96 -24.64
CA ASN A 19 26.09 6.37 -24.45
C ASN A 19 26.06 5.30 -23.35
N GLN A 20 26.21 4.04 -23.73
CA GLN A 20 26.20 2.89 -22.82
C GLN A 20 27.23 3.00 -21.68
N LYS A 21 28.42 3.57 -21.92
CA LYS A 21 29.46 3.72 -20.88
C LYS A 21 29.12 4.79 -19.84
N LYS A 22 28.25 5.74 -20.19
CA LYS A 22 27.77 6.79 -19.28
C LYS A 22 26.40 6.48 -18.68
N ARG A 23 25.74 5.41 -19.15
CA ARG A 23 24.45 4.95 -18.64
C ARG A 23 24.61 4.47 -17.21
N ILE A 24 23.67 4.85 -16.35
CA ILE A 24 23.64 4.40 -14.97
C ILE A 24 23.50 2.88 -14.91
N THR A 25 24.24 2.24 -14.01
CA THR A 25 24.10 0.81 -13.74
C THR A 25 22.88 0.53 -12.87
N ALA A 26 22.28 -0.64 -12.99
CA ALA A 26 21.09 -1.03 -12.21
C ALA A 26 21.31 -0.86 -10.69
N ALA A 27 22.49 -1.26 -10.18
CA ALA A 27 22.85 -1.10 -8.78
C ALA A 27 22.91 0.36 -8.32
N LYS A 28 23.30 1.29 -9.21
CA LYS A 28 23.37 2.72 -8.91
C LYS A 28 22.01 3.41 -9.08
N ALA A 29 21.19 2.93 -10.02
CA ALA A 29 19.82 3.40 -10.21
C ALA A 29 18.92 3.08 -9.00
N LEU A 30 19.08 1.88 -8.41
CA LEU A 30 18.37 1.47 -7.20
C LEU A 30 18.68 2.34 -5.97
N ARG A 31 19.84 2.99 -5.93
CA ARG A 31 20.25 3.91 -4.85
C ARG A 31 19.91 5.37 -5.13
N SER A 32 19.09 5.64 -6.14
CA SER A 32 18.67 7.00 -6.46
C SER A 32 17.63 7.52 -5.47
N ALA A 33 17.59 8.85 -5.30
CA ALA A 33 16.66 9.50 -4.39
C ALA A 33 15.19 9.12 -4.66
N TRP A 34 14.82 8.86 -5.92
CA TRP A 34 13.47 8.41 -6.28
C TRP A 34 13.06 7.11 -5.57
N PHE A 35 13.97 6.14 -5.46
CA PHE A 35 13.69 4.89 -4.73
C PHE A 35 13.80 5.05 -3.21
N THR A 36 14.77 5.83 -2.72
CA THR A 36 14.96 6.08 -1.29
C THR A 36 13.79 6.85 -0.68
N GLU A 37 13.16 7.74 -1.45
CA GLU A 37 12.02 8.52 -1.00
C GLU A 37 10.72 7.70 -1.00
N VAL A 38 10.59 6.73 -1.93
CA VAL A 38 9.53 5.72 -1.90
C VAL A 38 9.66 4.80 -0.69
N GLU A 39 10.89 4.37 -0.33
CA GLU A 39 11.12 3.60 0.91
C GLU A 39 10.78 4.41 2.16
N LYS A 40 11.13 5.70 2.22
CA LYS A 40 10.75 6.58 3.33
C LYS A 40 9.23 6.77 3.44
N ARG A 41 8.51 6.84 2.32
CA ARG A 41 7.04 6.92 2.30
C ARG A 41 6.36 5.61 2.73
N LYS A 42 7.05 4.47 2.62
CA LYS A 42 6.56 3.16 3.12
C LYS A 42 6.77 2.95 4.63
N SER A 43 7.45 3.85 5.32
CA SER A 43 7.57 3.83 6.79
C SER A 43 6.41 4.57 7.44
N VAL A 44 5.17 4.10 7.23
CA VAL A 44 4.10 4.41 8.18
C VAL A 44 4.25 3.40 9.32
N PRO A 45 4.64 3.82 10.54
CA PRO A 45 4.62 2.90 11.67
C PRO A 45 3.17 2.48 11.87
N LEU A 46 2.88 1.20 11.69
CA LEU A 46 1.61 0.60 12.10
C LEU A 46 1.43 0.94 13.58
N SER A 47 0.33 1.60 13.94
CA SER A 47 0.06 1.94 15.34
C SER A 47 -0.09 0.65 16.15
N ASP A 48 0.34 0.70 17.42
CA ASP A 48 0.26 -0.45 18.32
C ASP A 48 -1.19 -0.99 18.43
N GLU A 49 -2.20 -0.13 18.28
CA GLU A 49 -3.62 -0.51 18.21
C GLU A 49 -3.96 -1.41 17.02
N VAL A 50 -3.38 -1.15 15.84
CA VAL A 50 -3.58 -2.00 14.65
C VAL A 50 -2.88 -3.33 14.84
N PHE A 51 -1.71 -3.35 15.49
CA PHE A 51 -0.98 -4.58 15.81
C PHE A 51 -1.74 -5.46 16.81
N GLU A 52 -2.24 -4.86 17.90
CA GLU A 52 -3.11 -5.54 18.88
C GLU A 52 -4.42 -6.00 18.25
N SER A 53 -5.00 -5.22 17.33
CA SER A 53 -6.19 -5.61 16.57
C SER A 53 -5.91 -6.85 15.70
N LEU A 54 -4.75 -6.92 15.03
CA LEU A 54 -4.35 -8.09 14.23
C LEU A 54 -4.13 -9.35 15.09
N ILE A 55 -3.51 -9.18 16.27
CA ILE A 55 -3.30 -10.26 17.25
C ILE A 55 -4.64 -10.77 17.78
N SER A 56 -5.54 -9.86 18.16
CA SER A 56 -6.90 -10.21 18.60
C SER A 56 -7.72 -10.88 17.50
N TYR A 57 -7.53 -10.47 16.24
CA TYR A 57 -8.15 -11.08 15.07
C TYR A 57 -7.67 -12.51 14.87
N ARG A 58 -6.37 -12.78 14.99
CA ARG A 58 -5.81 -14.15 14.99
C ARG A 58 -6.36 -15.02 16.13
N ALA A 59 -6.68 -14.41 17.26
CA ALA A 59 -7.24 -15.08 18.44
C ALA A 59 -8.77 -15.28 18.39
N THR A 60 -9.46 -14.84 17.34
CA THR A 60 -10.91 -15.09 17.23
C THR A 60 -11.21 -16.55 16.85
N SER A 61 -12.11 -17.17 17.60
CA SER A 61 -12.57 -18.53 17.32
C SER A 61 -13.26 -18.59 15.96
N LYS A 62 -13.17 -19.74 15.26
CA LYS A 62 -13.89 -19.97 14.00
C LYS A 62 -15.37 -19.58 14.10
N LEU A 63 -15.98 -19.81 15.26
CA LEU A 63 -17.36 -19.42 15.55
C LEU A 63 -17.58 -17.90 15.48
N LYS A 64 -16.69 -17.09 16.07
CA LYS A 64 -16.79 -15.62 16.01
C LYS A 64 -16.65 -15.11 14.57
N ARG A 65 -15.74 -15.70 13.79
CA ARG A 65 -15.55 -15.33 12.39
C ARG A 65 -16.76 -15.69 11.53
N GLU A 66 -17.32 -16.89 11.70
CA GLU A 66 -18.53 -17.27 10.96
C GLU A 66 -19.76 -16.46 11.39
N ALA A 67 -19.90 -16.16 12.68
CA ALA A 67 -20.98 -15.28 13.15
C ALA A 67 -20.85 -13.87 12.55
N MET A 68 -19.65 -13.31 12.48
CA MET A 68 -19.39 -12.01 11.86
C MET A 68 -19.67 -12.02 10.35
N ASN A 69 -19.30 -13.09 9.64
CA ASN A 69 -19.65 -13.28 8.23
C ASN A 69 -21.17 -13.33 8.00
N ILE A 70 -21.92 -13.95 8.91
CA ILE A 70 -23.38 -14.01 8.84
C ILE A 70 -23.98 -12.63 9.08
N LEU A 71 -23.51 -11.90 10.09
CA LEU A 71 -23.96 -10.55 10.39
C LEU A 71 -23.75 -9.60 9.22
N VAL A 72 -22.56 -9.63 8.60
CA VAL A 72 -22.25 -8.82 7.40
C VAL A 72 -23.22 -9.12 6.24
N LYS A 73 -23.66 -10.38 6.08
CA LYS A 73 -24.64 -10.76 5.04
C LYS A 73 -26.09 -10.37 5.36
N MET A 74 -26.39 -10.11 6.63
CA MET A 74 -27.72 -9.73 7.11
C MET A 74 -27.90 -8.22 7.28
N THR A 75 -26.83 -7.45 7.09
CA THR A 75 -26.83 -5.99 7.25
C THR A 75 -27.17 -5.33 5.91
N ASP A 76 -27.97 -4.26 5.95
CA ASP A 76 -28.38 -3.53 4.74
C ASP A 76 -27.20 -2.74 4.13
N ASP A 77 -27.20 -2.61 2.80
CA ASP A 77 -26.08 -1.99 2.06
C ASP A 77 -25.80 -0.55 2.52
N ASP A 78 -26.82 0.20 2.95
CA ASP A 78 -26.71 1.56 3.45
C ASP A 78 -25.95 1.65 4.79
N GLU A 79 -26.07 0.64 5.65
CA GLU A 79 -25.39 0.61 6.95
C GLU A 79 -23.90 0.25 6.81
N ILE A 80 -23.52 -0.43 5.73
CA ILE A 80 -22.13 -0.83 5.43
C ILE A 80 -21.42 0.09 4.43
N GLU A 81 -22.10 1.08 3.85
CA GLU A 81 -21.53 1.99 2.85
C GLU A 81 -20.35 2.79 3.43
N HIS A 82 -20.49 3.31 4.66
CA HIS A 82 -19.39 4.00 5.34
C HIS A 82 -18.19 3.08 5.63
N LEU A 83 -18.44 1.81 5.98
CA LEU A 83 -17.38 0.81 6.15
C LEU A 83 -16.71 0.48 4.82
N ARG A 84 -17.46 0.42 3.71
CA ARG A 84 -16.94 0.20 2.36
C ARG A 84 -16.07 1.36 1.88
N GLU A 85 -16.49 2.60 2.12
CA GLU A 85 -15.69 3.79 1.81
C GLU A 85 -14.38 3.79 2.59
N THR A 86 -14.46 3.47 3.89
CA THR A 86 -13.28 3.36 4.75
C THR A 86 -12.36 2.23 4.27
N PHE A 87 -12.90 1.05 3.93
CA PHE A 87 -12.13 -0.05 3.37
C PHE A 87 -11.45 0.34 2.06
N ARG A 88 -12.15 0.99 1.13
CA ARG A 88 -11.58 1.50 -0.14
C ARG A 88 -10.48 2.53 0.08
N SER A 89 -10.57 3.34 1.13
CA SER A 89 -9.52 4.30 1.47
C SER A 89 -8.23 3.62 1.95
N ILE A 90 -8.34 2.41 2.51
CA ILE A 90 -7.21 1.60 2.99
C ILE A 90 -6.69 0.65 1.89
N ASP A 91 -7.59 0.08 1.10
CA ASP A 91 -7.37 -0.76 -0.09
C ASP A 91 -6.85 0.10 -1.26
N THR A 92 -5.69 0.74 -1.05
CA THR A 92 -5.05 1.63 -2.01
C THR A 92 -4.62 0.93 -3.30
N ASP A 93 -4.57 -0.40 -3.31
CA ASP A 93 -4.34 -1.22 -4.50
C ASP A 93 -5.63 -1.78 -5.14
N SER A 94 -6.81 -1.46 -4.58
CA SER A 94 -8.13 -1.87 -5.08
C SER A 94 -8.25 -3.38 -5.30
N THR A 95 -7.52 -4.18 -4.52
CA THR A 95 -7.45 -5.63 -4.69
C THR A 95 -8.66 -6.33 -4.05
N GLY A 96 -9.45 -5.61 -3.25
CA GLY A 96 -10.50 -6.19 -2.43
C GLY A 96 -9.96 -6.90 -1.19
N THR A 97 -8.66 -6.75 -0.89
CA THR A 97 -7.99 -7.36 0.25
C THR A 97 -6.96 -6.39 0.83
N ILE A 98 -7.14 -5.98 2.08
CA ILE A 98 -6.12 -5.19 2.79
C ILE A 98 -4.99 -6.15 3.21
N SER A 99 -3.81 -5.98 2.63
CA SER A 99 -2.62 -6.78 2.91
C SER A 99 -1.50 -5.98 3.54
#